data_AF-A0A0D7KEI9-F1
#
_entry.id   AF-A0A0D7KEI9-F1
#
_cell.length_a   1.000
_cell.length_b   1.000
_cell.length_c   1.000
_cell.angle_alpha   90.00
_cell.angle_beta   90.00
_cell.angle_gamma   90.00
#
_symmetry.space_group_name_H-M   'P 1'
#
loop_
_entity.id
_entity.type
_entity.pdbx_description
1 polymer ?
#
loop_
_entity_poly.entity_id
_entity_poly.type
_entity_poly.pdbx_seq_one_letter_code
_entity_poly.pdbx_strand_id
1 'polypeptide(L)'
;MPLYLIGYLISIAGTGIPTWSYLIPIKLVAVCLMLVGGNGVYYIAEEKQFMLAAFFRTLKNILISFVLLFIFAIIQNVLKQYSVDLTPFIGM
;
A
#
# COMPACT_ATOMS: atom_id res chain seq x y z
N MET A 1 -1.76 -12.85 -0.02
CA MET A 1 -3.21 -12.57 -0.10
C MET A 1 -3.82 -12.00 1.19
N PRO A 2 -3.62 -12.58 2.40
CA PRO A 2 -4.30 -12.10 3.62
C PRO A 2 -3.87 -10.68 4.06
N LEU A 3 -2.59 -10.33 3.89
CA LEU A 3 -2.09 -8.99 4.24
C LEU A 3 -2.65 -7.86 3.36
N TYR A 4 -2.97 -8.17 2.11
CA TYR A 4 -3.65 -7.21 1.22
C TYR A 4 -5.06 -6.93 1.72
N LEU A 5 -5.82 -7.96 2.10
CA LEU A 5 -7.17 -7.81 2.67
C LEU A 5 -7.15 -6.98 3.96
N ILE A 6 -6.18 -7.23 4.84
CA ILE A 6 -6.01 -6.44 6.07
C ILE A 6 -5.76 -4.96 5.74
N GLY A 7 -4.81 -4.68 4.84
CA GLY A 7 -4.52 -3.31 4.44
C GLY A 7 -5.67 -2.63 3.70
N TYR A 8 -6.47 -3.40 2.97
CA TYR A 8 -7.68 -2.94 2.29
C TYR A 8 -8.75 -2.51 3.30
N LEU A 9 -8.99 -3.33 4.34
CA LEU A 9 -9.90 -3.01 5.45
C LEU A 9 -9.46 -1.76 6.22
N ILE A 10 -8.17 -1.64 6.53
CA ILE A 10 -7.61 -0.45 7.20
C ILE A 10 -7.88 0.80 6.36
N SER A 11 -7.62 0.73 5.05
CA SER A 11 -7.84 1.87 4.18
C SER A 11 -9.34 2.16 3.97
N ILE A 12 -10.26 1.18 4.01
CA ILE A 12 -11.72 1.45 4.07
C ILE A 12 -12.08 2.23 5.33
N ALA A 13 -11.55 1.84 6.49
CA ALA A 13 -11.84 2.54 7.74
C ALA A 13 -11.40 4.01 7.71
N GLY A 14 -10.33 4.34 6.99
CA GLY A 14 -9.83 5.72 6.86
C GLY A 14 -10.51 6.56 5.77
N THR A 15 -10.85 5.96 4.62
CA THR A 15 -11.31 6.70 3.42
C THR A 15 -12.76 6.42 3.00
N GLY A 16 -13.45 5.55 3.73
CA GLY A 16 -14.82 5.15 3.42
C GLY A 16 -14.91 4.09 2.31
N ILE A 17 -16.15 3.67 2.07
CA ILE A 17 -16.48 2.74 0.99
C ILE A 17 -16.66 3.56 -0.30
N PRO A 18 -15.86 3.28 -1.33
CA PRO A 18 -15.99 3.94 -2.62
C PRO A 18 -17.33 3.60 -3.27
N THR A 19 -17.96 4.57 -3.92
CA THR A 19 -19.21 4.33 -4.66
C THR A 19 -19.02 3.26 -5.73
N TRP A 20 -20.06 2.45 -5.97
CA TRP A 20 -20.07 1.30 -6.89
C TRP A 20 -19.70 1.64 -8.35
N SER A 21 -19.64 2.93 -8.69
CA SER A 21 -19.09 3.47 -9.93
C SER A 21 -17.59 3.19 -10.12
N TYR A 22 -16.88 2.83 -9.05
CA TYR A 22 -15.45 2.62 -9.06
C TYR A 22 -15.13 1.13 -9.01
N LEU A 23 -14.62 0.60 -10.13
CA LEU A 23 -14.02 -0.73 -10.22
C LEU A 23 -12.91 -0.86 -9.16
N ILE A 24 -13.19 -1.65 -8.12
CA ILE A 24 -12.28 -2.10 -7.04
C ILE A 24 -11.08 -1.17 -6.84
N PRO A 25 -11.22 -0.11 -6.02
CA PRO A 25 -10.15 0.87 -5.87
C PRO A 25 -8.92 0.21 -5.28
N ILE A 26 -7.82 0.35 -5.99
CA ILE A 26 -6.53 -0.19 -5.61
C ILE A 26 -6.02 0.67 -4.44
N LYS A 27 -6.41 0.27 -3.22
CA LYS A 27 -5.98 0.93 -1.99
C LYS A 27 -4.46 0.79 -1.87
N LEU A 28 -3.74 1.88 -2.11
CA LEU A 28 -2.29 1.92 -2.20
C LEU A 28 -1.63 1.46 -0.88
N VAL A 29 -2.28 1.79 0.24
CA VAL A 29 -1.89 1.32 1.58
C VAL A 29 -1.93 -0.21 1.67
N ALA A 30 -2.93 -0.86 1.06
CA ALA A 30 -3.04 -2.31 1.02
C ALA A 30 -1.93 -2.96 0.20
N VAL A 31 -1.57 -2.33 -0.92
CA VAL A 31 -0.45 -2.76 -1.76
C VAL A 31 0.88 -2.63 -1.01
N CYS A 32 1.09 -1.52 -0.29
CA CYS A 32 2.29 -1.31 0.52
C CYS A 32 2.41 -2.35 1.65
N LEU A 33 1.32 -2.61 2.37
CA LEU A 33 1.29 -3.63 3.43
C LEU A 33 1.57 -5.03 2.89
N MET A 34 1.04 -5.37 1.73
CA MET A 34 1.36 -6.63 1.06
C MET A 34 2.83 -6.69 0.61
N LEU A 35 3.39 -5.60 0.06
CA LEU A 35 4.78 -5.54 -0.39
C LEU A 35 5.78 -5.65 0.77
N VAL A 36 5.50 -5.01 1.90
CA VAL A 36 6.39 -5.02 3.06
C VAL A 36 6.17 -6.29 3.88
N GLY A 37 4.96 -6.48 4.38
CA GLY A 37 4.64 -7.62 5.25
C GLY A 37 4.68 -8.94 4.51
N GLY A 38 4.17 -8.99 3.27
CA GLY A 38 4.11 -10.23 2.50
C GLY A 38 5.49 -10.73 2.10
N ASN A 39 6.35 -9.84 1.58
CA ASN A 39 7.73 -10.22 1.27
C ASN A 39 8.56 -10.51 2.54
N GLY A 40 8.36 -9.75 3.63
CA GLY A 40 9.04 -10.00 4.90
C GLY A 40 8.72 -11.38 5.45
N VAL A 41 7.44 -11.76 5.47
CA VAL A 41 7.02 -13.12 5.88
C VAL A 41 7.56 -14.17 4.93
N TYR A 42 7.55 -13.94 3.61
CA TYR A 42 8.09 -14.87 2.62
C TYR A 42 9.59 -15.14 2.83
N TYR A 43 10.42 -14.11 3.05
CA TYR A 43 11.85 -14.28 3.28
C TYR A 43 12.17 -15.08 4.56
N ILE A 44 11.34 -14.93 5.60
CA ILE A 44 11.55 -15.61 6.89
C ILE A 44 10.96 -17.03 6.87
N ALA A 45 9.73 -17.19 6.41
CA ALA A 45 8.98 -18.45 6.51
C ALA A 45 9.31 -19.43 5.38
N GLU A 46 9.46 -18.95 4.14
CA GLU A 46 9.70 -19.82 2.98
C GLU A 46 11.19 -19.91 2.63
N GLU A 47 11.87 -18.78 2.47
CA GLU A 47 13.30 -18.79 2.13
C GLU A 47 14.21 -19.11 3.33
N LYS A 48 13.66 -19.18 4.55
CA LYS A 48 14.36 -19.46 5.82
C LYS A 48 15.64 -18.64 5.99
N GLN A 49 15.62 -17.40 5.51
CA GLN A 49 16.79 -16.53 5.59
C GLN A 49 17.05 -16.11 7.04
N PHE A 50 18.32 -15.84 7.37
CA PHE A 50 18.68 -15.21 8.63
C PHE A 50 17.91 -13.88 8.79
N MET A 51 17.35 -13.64 9.98
CA MET A 51 16.49 -12.47 10.24
C MET A 51 17.15 -11.16 9.81
N LEU A 52 18.46 -11.02 10.02
CA LEU A 52 19.20 -9.81 9.64
C LEU A 52 19.17 -9.58 8.11
N ALA A 53 19.34 -10.63 7.32
CA ALA A 53 19.31 -10.56 5.86
C ALA A 53 17.89 -10.27 5.34
N ALA A 54 16.89 -10.92 5.93
CA ALA A 54 15.48 -10.64 5.65
C ALA A 54 15.13 -9.18 5.98
N PHE A 55 15.64 -8.62 7.08
CA PHE A 55 15.44 -7.22 7.45
C PHE A 55 15.95 -6.25 6.40
N PHE A 56 17.21 -6.38 5.94
CA PHE A 56 17.76 -5.50 4.90
C PHE A 56 16.99 -5.59 3.57
N ARG A 57 16.54 -6.78 3.18
CA ARG A 57 15.70 -6.95 1.98
C ARG A 57 14.34 -6.29 2.13
N THR A 58 13.73 -6.44 3.31
CA THR A 58 12.44 -5.83 3.61
C THR A 58 12.55 -4.30 3.71
N LEU A 59 13.68 -3.78 4.20
CA LEU A 59 13.98 -2.35 4.24
C LEU A 59 13.94 -1.70 2.86
N LYS A 60 14.47 -2.39 1.83
CA LYS A 60 14.35 -1.95 0.44
C LYS A 60 12.87 -1.82 0.01
N ASN A 61 12.03 -2.78 0.38
CA ASN A 61 10.61 -2.77 0.06
C ASN A 61 9.85 -1.68 0.81
N ILE A 62 10.26 -1.35 2.05
CA ILE A 62 9.75 -0.20 2.81
C ILE A 62 10.09 1.10 2.08
N LEU A 63 11.33 1.27 1.64
CA LEU A 63 11.79 2.43 0.87
C LEU A 63 10.98 2.60 -0.42
N ILE A 64 10.79 1.53 -1.19
CA ILE A 64 9.97 1.55 -2.42
C ILE A 64 8.53 1.95 -2.11
N SER A 65 7.94 1.39 -1.04
CA SER A 65 6.56 1.70 -0.63
C SER A 65 6.43 3.17 -0.21
N PHE A 66 7.42 3.73 0.49
CA PHE A 66 7.44 5.13 0.89
C PHE A 66 7.53 6.07 -0.33
N VAL A 67 8.40 5.75 -1.30
CA VAL A 67 8.49 6.52 -2.56
C VAL A 67 7.19 6.47 -3.34
N LEU A 68 6.53 5.31 -3.41
CA LEU A 68 5.22 5.15 -4.03
C LEU A 68 4.15 6.04 -3.38
N LEU A 69 4.03 5.98 -2.05
CA LEU A 69 3.09 6.83 -1.29
C LEU A 69 3.37 8.31 -1.52
N PHE A 70 4.64 8.71 -1.53
CA PHE A 70 5.05 10.09 -1.76
C PHE A 70 4.67 10.60 -3.16
N ILE A 71 4.92 9.81 -4.20
CA ILE A 71 4.55 10.16 -5.58
C ILE A 71 3.03 10.34 -5.69
N PHE A 72 2.24 9.41 -5.15
CA PHE A 72 0.78 9.50 -5.20
C PHE A 72 0.24 10.67 -4.38
N ALA A 73 0.86 11.01 -3.24
CA ALA A 73 0.50 12.20 -2.47
C ALA A 73 0.76 13.50 -3.26
N ILE A 74 1.85 13.58 -4.02
CA ILE A 74 2.11 14.72 -4.92
C ILE A 74 1.04 14.78 -6.01
N ILE A 75 0.76 13.65 -6.69
CA ILE A 75 -0.25 13.58 -7.76
C ILE A 75 -1.62 14.01 -7.23
N GLN A 76 -2.03 13.52 -6.06
CA GLN A 76 -3.30 13.89 -5.42
C GLN A 76 -3.34 15.40 -5.10
N ASN A 77 -2.25 15.99 -4.61
CA ASN A 77 -2.19 17.43 -4.35
C ASN A 77 -2.29 18.27 -5.64
N VAL A 78 -1.66 17.84 -6.72
CA VAL A 78 -1.78 18.52 -8.03
C VAL A 78 -3.20 18.39 -8.56
N LEU A 79 -3.80 17.19 -8.52
CA LEU A 79 -5.15 16.95 -9.03
C LEU A 79 -6.25 17.64 -8.23
N LYS A 80 -6.04 17.85 -6.92
CA LYS A 80 -6.92 18.68 -6.09
C LYS A 80 -7.06 20.11 -6.62
N GLN A 81 -6.02 20.67 -7.26
CA GLN A 81 -6.09 21.99 -7.89
C GLN A 81 -7.06 22.01 -9.09
N TYR A 82 -7.30 20.85 -9.70
CA TYR A 82 -8.23 20.67 -10.82
C TYR A 82 -9.59 20.10 -10.38
N SER A 83 -9.89 20.11 -9.06
CA SER A 83 -11.12 19.55 -8.48
C SER A 83 -11.32 18.04 -8.76
N VAL A 84 -10.25 17.32 -9.08
CA VAL A 84 -10.28 15.86 -9.24
C VAL A 84 -9.85 15.20 -7.94
N ASP A 85 -10.76 14.46 -7.31
CA ASP A 85 -10.48 13.75 -6.07
C ASP A 85 -10.17 12.27 -6.30
N LEU A 86 -8.90 11.89 -6.07
CA LEU A 86 -8.44 10.50 -6.14
C LEU A 86 -8.39 9.79 -4.77
N THR A 87 -8.74 10.48 -3.68
CA THR A 87 -8.77 9.92 -2.31
C THR A 87 -9.53 8.58 -2.24
N PRO A 88 -10.70 8.40 -2.91
CA PRO A 88 -11.45 7.13 -2.89
C PRO A 88 -10.74 5.97 -3.61
N PHE A 89 -9.85 6.29 -4.55
CA PHE A 89 -9.11 5.30 -5.34
C PHE A 89 -7.84 4.86 -4.65
N ILE A 90 -7.07 5.82 -4.16
CA ILE A 90 -5.74 5.61 -3.58
C ILE A 90 -5.88 5.15 -2.13
N GLY A 91 -6.97 5.54 -1.45
CA GLY A 91 -7.21 5.19 -0.06
C GLY A 91 -6.30 5.94 0.92
N MET A 92 -5.85 7.14 0.52
CA MET A 92 -5.08 8.13 1.28
C MET A 92 -5.85 9.43 1.41
#